data_AF-X0WAK8-F1
#
_entry.id   AF-X0WAK8-F1
#
_cell.length_a   1.000
_cell.length_b   1.000
_cell.length_c   1.000
_cell.angle_alpha   90.00
_cell.angle_beta   90.00
_cell.angle_gamma   90.00
#
_symmetry.space_group_name_H-M   'P 1'
#
loop_
_entity.id
_entity.type
_entity.pdbx_description
1 polymer ?
#
loop_
_entity_poly.entity_id
_entity_poly.type
_entity_poly.pdbx_seq_one_letter_code
_entity_poly.pdbx_strand_id
1 'polypeptide(L)'
;TFDLWDCDGPADAQHVAVSETLTFVDGFASIVDLRIPSGAWECISASDELHTLSSTAPDFTTVDGVLYTASFVGPRAFGGHWLLGGNLNDDRFIDIRDFGIFFPFFLTVATSDTACGTTGPHANINGDSVVDLLDLVFVSGNSLQTSEAACCGAGAVSAVTGPVMSISVDELRRTGQHDLIAADINRDGFLDVNDIVALIEGDVPSEPNDGSLRHRKQDKAGRSERRRPSGRQ
;
A
#
# COMPACT_ATOMS: atom_id res chain seq x y z
N THR A 1 10.82 -8.60 -7.10
CA THR A 1 10.68 -9.40 -8.33
C THR A 1 11.29 -8.67 -9.51
N PHE A 2 11.89 -9.44 -10.41
CA PHE A 2 12.42 -8.99 -11.69
C PHE A 2 11.71 -9.75 -12.80
N ASP A 3 11.08 -9.04 -13.72
CA ASP A 3 10.37 -9.61 -14.85
C ASP A 3 11.21 -9.44 -16.12
N LEU A 4 11.70 -10.54 -16.67
CA LEU A 4 12.47 -10.58 -17.91
C LEU A 4 11.57 -10.91 -19.08
N TRP A 5 11.79 -10.25 -20.21
CA TRP A 5 10.98 -10.41 -21.40
C TRP A 5 11.80 -10.63 -22.66
N ASP A 6 11.36 -11.58 -23.48
CA ASP A 6 11.82 -11.84 -24.84
C ASP A 6 10.68 -11.43 -25.79
N CYS A 7 10.73 -10.22 -26.35
CA CYS A 7 9.58 -9.64 -27.05
C CYS A 7 9.30 -10.34 -28.38
N ASP A 8 10.34 -10.91 -28.99
CA ASP A 8 10.26 -11.65 -30.25
C ASP A 8 10.14 -13.18 -30.05
N GLY A 9 10.20 -13.64 -28.79
CA GLY A 9 10.09 -15.04 -28.40
C GLY A 9 8.69 -15.64 -28.56
N PRO A 10 8.57 -16.99 -28.48
CA PRO A 10 7.27 -17.64 -28.45
C PRO A 10 6.52 -17.28 -27.16
N ALA A 11 5.19 -17.16 -27.24
CA ALA A 11 4.36 -16.62 -26.16
C ALA A 11 4.50 -17.36 -24.81
N ASP A 12 4.87 -18.64 -24.81
CA ASP A 12 5.10 -19.47 -23.62
C ASP A 12 6.49 -19.30 -22.98
N ALA A 13 7.43 -18.64 -23.67
CA ALA A 13 8.76 -18.30 -23.18
C ALA A 13 9.02 -16.78 -23.14
N GLN A 14 8.02 -15.97 -23.51
CA GLN A 14 8.12 -14.52 -23.66
C GLN A 14 8.36 -13.79 -22.33
N HIS A 15 8.06 -14.42 -21.18
CA HIS A 15 8.17 -13.80 -19.86
C HIS A 15 8.68 -14.80 -18.81
N VAL A 16 9.60 -14.33 -17.97
CA VAL A 16 10.06 -15.03 -16.78
C VAL A 16 10.16 -14.05 -15.62
N ALA A 17 9.54 -14.39 -14.50
CA ALA A 17 9.74 -13.71 -13.22
C ALA A 17 10.84 -14.40 -12.39
N VAL A 18 11.75 -13.60 -11.82
CA VAL A 18 12.77 -14.05 -10.86
C VAL A 18 12.66 -13.20 -9.60
N SER A 19 12.55 -13.85 -8.44
CA SER A 19 12.53 -13.16 -7.15
C SER A 19 13.87 -13.36 -6.44
N GLU A 20 14.44 -12.26 -5.96
CA GLU A 20 15.70 -12.25 -5.21
C GLU A 20 15.55 -11.29 -4.03
N THR A 21 16.09 -11.67 -2.87
CA THR A 21 16.09 -10.80 -1.69
C THR A 21 17.27 -9.85 -1.79
N LEU A 22 17.00 -8.56 -1.85
CA LEU A 22 18.04 -7.53 -1.97
C LEU A 22 18.33 -6.89 -0.62
N THR A 23 19.59 -6.58 -0.37
CA THR A 23 19.99 -5.73 0.77
C THR A 23 20.23 -4.32 0.26
N PHE A 24 19.53 -3.35 0.84
CA PHE A 24 19.73 -1.94 0.59
C PHE A 24 20.61 -1.33 1.68
N VAL A 25 21.58 -0.52 1.27
CA VAL A 25 22.39 0.32 2.16
C VAL A 25 22.16 1.75 1.75
N ASP A 26 21.70 2.59 2.68
CA ASP A 26 21.35 4.00 2.43
C ASP A 26 20.35 4.19 1.27
N GLY A 27 19.43 3.22 1.10
CA GLY A 27 18.43 3.24 0.02
C GLY A 27 18.94 2.74 -1.34
N PHE A 28 20.15 2.18 -1.41
CA PHE A 28 20.72 1.64 -2.64
C PHE A 28 21.08 0.16 -2.51
N ALA A 29 20.68 -0.62 -3.50
CA ALA A 29 21.23 -1.94 -3.77
C ALA A 29 22.12 -1.83 -5.01
N SER A 30 23.37 -2.27 -4.92
CA SER A 30 24.34 -2.23 -6.02
C SER A 30 25.06 -3.56 -6.15
N ILE A 31 25.48 -3.91 -7.37
CA ILE A 31 26.23 -5.15 -7.64
C ILE A 31 25.42 -6.38 -7.19
N VAL A 32 24.19 -6.46 -7.68
CA VAL A 32 23.31 -7.61 -7.47
C VAL A 32 23.51 -8.59 -8.62
N ASP A 33 24.15 -9.72 -8.34
CA ASP A 33 24.28 -10.82 -9.30
C ASP A 33 23.00 -11.67 -9.29
N LEU A 34 22.10 -11.42 -10.24
CA LEU A 34 20.88 -12.19 -10.41
C LEU A 34 21.11 -13.39 -11.33
N ARG A 35 20.77 -14.59 -10.88
CA ARG A 35 20.76 -15.78 -11.75
C ARG A 35 19.45 -15.87 -12.49
N ILE A 36 19.50 -15.70 -13.80
CA ILE A 36 18.34 -15.77 -14.70
C ILE A 36 18.47 -16.99 -15.63
N PRO A 37 17.35 -17.54 -16.14
CA PRO A 37 17.41 -18.59 -17.14
C PRO A 37 18.13 -18.13 -18.42
N SER A 38 18.75 -19.06 -19.13
CA SER A 38 19.35 -18.78 -20.42
C SER A 38 18.28 -18.32 -21.41
N GLY A 39 18.49 -17.17 -22.04
CA GLY A 39 17.54 -16.60 -23.00
C GLY A 39 18.13 -15.36 -23.68
N ALA A 40 17.48 -14.94 -24.76
CA ALA A 40 17.71 -13.65 -25.40
C ALA A 40 16.70 -12.66 -24.80
N TRP A 41 17.08 -12.05 -23.68
CA TRP A 41 16.21 -11.12 -22.97
C TRP A 41 16.41 -9.72 -23.54
N GLU A 42 15.33 -9.03 -23.82
CA GLU A 42 15.35 -7.72 -24.47
C GLU A 42 14.94 -6.61 -23.50
N CYS A 43 14.30 -6.97 -22.39
CA CYS A 43 13.80 -6.00 -21.43
C CYS A 43 13.67 -6.63 -20.04
N ILE A 44 13.77 -5.78 -19.02
CA ILE A 44 13.59 -6.14 -17.62
C ILE A 44 12.79 -5.06 -16.89
N SER A 45 11.82 -5.51 -16.09
CA SER A 45 11.14 -4.68 -15.10
C SER A 45 11.47 -5.16 -13.69
N ALA A 46 11.35 -4.28 -12.70
CA ALA A 46 11.50 -4.62 -11.30
C ALA A 46 10.38 -4.02 -10.47
N SER A 47 9.96 -4.74 -9.45
CA SER A 47 9.04 -4.30 -8.40
C SER A 47 9.41 -4.99 -7.09
N ASP A 48 9.06 -4.35 -5.97
CA ASP A 48 8.75 -5.02 -4.72
C ASP A 48 7.22 -5.06 -4.58
N GLU A 49 6.65 -6.27 -4.71
CA GLU A 49 5.20 -6.53 -4.74
C GLU A 49 4.50 -6.11 -3.43
N LEU A 50 5.24 -5.96 -2.33
CA LEU A 50 4.65 -5.54 -1.06
C LEU A 50 4.59 -4.02 -0.88
N HIS A 51 5.33 -3.25 -1.69
CA HIS A 51 5.54 -1.84 -1.39
C HIS A 51 5.55 -0.91 -2.61
N THR A 52 5.86 -1.38 -3.81
CA THR A 52 6.26 -0.48 -4.90
C THR A 52 5.50 -0.72 -6.20
N LEU A 53 5.43 0.33 -7.02
CA LEU A 53 5.06 0.22 -8.41
C LEU A 53 6.21 -0.37 -9.24
N SER A 54 5.86 -1.13 -10.27
CA SER A 54 6.84 -1.66 -11.21
C SER A 54 7.51 -0.56 -12.02
N SER A 55 8.80 -0.73 -12.32
CA SER A 55 9.60 0.12 -13.20
C SER A 55 10.32 -0.73 -14.23
N THR A 56 10.53 -0.20 -15.43
CA THR A 56 11.22 -0.87 -16.54
C THR A 56 12.55 -0.18 -16.81
N ALA A 57 13.65 -0.96 -16.83
CA ALA A 57 14.98 -0.40 -17.03
C ALA A 57 15.20 0.00 -18.50
N PRO A 58 15.55 1.27 -18.80
CA PRO A 58 15.78 1.74 -20.16
C PRO A 58 17.16 1.36 -20.70
N ASP A 59 18.10 1.02 -19.81
CA ASP A 59 19.50 0.72 -20.10
C ASP A 59 19.78 -0.78 -20.11
N PHE A 60 18.73 -1.61 -20.17
CA PHE A 60 18.88 -3.05 -20.20
C PHE A 60 19.65 -3.49 -21.44
N THR A 61 20.82 -4.09 -21.22
CA THR A 61 21.74 -4.47 -22.29
C THR A 61 22.67 -5.58 -21.86
N THR A 62 23.43 -6.14 -22.81
CA THR A 62 24.49 -7.11 -22.53
C THR A 62 25.87 -6.46 -22.54
N VAL A 63 26.70 -6.79 -21.56
CA VAL A 63 28.15 -6.57 -21.56
C VAL A 63 28.81 -7.80 -22.19
N ASP A 64 29.54 -7.56 -23.27
CA ASP A 64 30.27 -8.57 -24.05
C ASP A 64 29.42 -9.77 -24.53
N GLY A 65 28.09 -9.61 -24.59
CA GLY A 65 27.14 -10.65 -24.98
C GLY A 65 27.00 -11.79 -23.97
N VAL A 66 27.51 -11.63 -22.74
CA VAL A 66 27.53 -12.69 -21.72
C VAL A 66 26.77 -12.29 -20.44
N LEU A 67 26.84 -11.01 -20.05
CA LEU A 67 26.23 -10.53 -18.81
C LEU A 67 25.17 -9.48 -19.13
N TYR A 68 23.96 -9.63 -18.61
CA TYR A 68 22.95 -8.57 -18.68
C TYR A 68 23.17 -7.54 -17.57
N THR A 69 22.94 -6.27 -17.87
CA THR A 69 23.00 -5.16 -16.91
C THR A 69 21.75 -4.30 -17.04
N ALA A 70 21.25 -3.82 -15.90
CA ALA A 70 20.10 -2.93 -15.80
C ALA A 70 20.32 -1.95 -14.64
N SER A 71 19.73 -0.75 -14.71
CA SER A 71 19.65 0.15 -13.56
C SER A 71 18.24 0.70 -13.34
N PHE A 72 17.88 0.79 -12.06
CA PHE A 72 16.60 1.32 -11.59
C PHE A 72 16.87 2.54 -10.69
N VAL A 73 17.60 3.51 -11.22
CA VAL A 73 18.10 4.67 -10.48
C VAL A 73 17.52 5.97 -10.99
N GLY A 74 17.45 6.95 -10.09
CA GLY A 74 17.00 8.29 -10.35
C GLY A 74 15.48 8.49 -10.20
N PRO A 75 15.06 9.71 -9.83
CA PRO A 75 13.65 10.07 -9.73
C PRO A 75 12.94 10.06 -11.08
N ARG A 76 11.74 9.44 -11.14
CA ARG A 76 10.92 9.36 -12.37
C ARG A 76 10.56 10.71 -12.98
N ALA A 77 10.34 11.72 -12.14
CA ALA A 77 10.06 13.09 -12.59
C ALA A 77 11.18 13.70 -13.46
N PHE A 78 12.39 13.14 -13.40
CA PHE A 78 13.55 13.55 -14.18
C PHE A 78 14.04 12.44 -15.14
N GLY A 79 13.19 11.47 -15.46
CA GLY A 79 13.51 10.37 -16.38
C GLY A 79 14.36 9.26 -15.76
N GLY A 80 14.47 9.19 -14.43
CA GLY A 80 15.01 8.02 -13.75
C GLY A 80 13.95 6.93 -13.55
N HIS A 81 14.35 5.81 -12.97
CA HIS A 81 13.52 4.59 -12.88
C HIS A 81 13.52 4.00 -11.46
N TRP A 82 13.49 4.86 -10.43
CA TRP A 82 13.25 4.41 -9.06
C TRP A 82 11.93 3.62 -8.96
N LEU A 83 11.96 2.59 -8.10
CA LEU A 83 10.77 1.88 -7.67
C LEU A 83 10.01 2.80 -6.71
N LEU A 84 8.83 3.26 -7.11
CA LEU A 84 8.03 4.18 -6.30
C LEU A 84 7.28 3.40 -5.22
N GLY A 85 7.58 3.66 -3.96
CA GLY A 85 6.88 3.07 -2.82
C GLY A 85 5.47 3.64 -2.60
N GLY A 86 4.60 2.87 -1.96
CA GLY A 86 3.21 3.23 -1.65
C GLY A 86 2.15 2.28 -2.22
N ASN A 87 2.54 1.26 -2.99
CA ASN A 87 1.63 0.26 -3.56
C ASN A 87 1.56 -0.96 -2.64
N LEU A 88 0.51 -1.07 -1.84
CA LEU A 88 0.35 -2.10 -0.80
C LEU A 88 -0.55 -3.27 -1.24
N ASN A 89 -1.17 -3.18 -2.41
CA ASN A 89 -2.02 -4.23 -2.98
C ASN A 89 -1.48 -4.88 -4.26
N ASP A 90 -0.25 -4.52 -4.66
CA ASP A 90 0.39 -4.97 -5.89
C ASP A 90 -0.47 -4.73 -7.16
N ASP A 91 -1.28 -3.67 -7.16
CA ASP A 91 -2.00 -3.27 -8.35
C ASP A 91 -1.15 -2.30 -9.21
N ARG A 92 -1.76 -1.66 -10.20
CA ARG A 92 -1.04 -0.79 -11.14
C ARG A 92 -0.93 0.66 -10.67
N PHE A 93 -1.49 0.98 -9.51
CA PHE A 93 -1.68 2.34 -9.04
C PHE A 93 -1.28 2.45 -7.58
N ILE A 94 -0.90 3.66 -7.20
CA ILE A 94 -0.94 4.07 -5.79
C ILE A 94 -2.15 4.97 -5.67
N ASP A 95 -3.14 4.55 -4.91
CA ASP A 95 -4.42 5.23 -4.79
C ASP A 95 -5.02 5.14 -3.38
N ILE A 96 -6.28 5.54 -3.22
CA ILE A 96 -6.88 5.58 -1.88
C ILE A 96 -7.03 4.19 -1.24
N ARG A 97 -7.03 3.12 -2.03
CA ARG A 97 -7.12 1.75 -1.50
C ARG A 97 -5.84 1.36 -0.79
N ASP A 98 -4.68 1.85 -1.23
CA ASP A 98 -3.42 1.65 -0.52
C ASP A 98 -3.45 2.32 0.86
N PHE A 99 -4.06 3.50 0.96
CA PHE A 99 -4.31 4.11 2.26
C PHE A 99 -5.23 3.24 3.14
N GLY A 100 -6.28 2.67 2.55
CA GLY A 100 -7.17 1.73 3.23
C GLY A 100 -6.43 0.51 3.80
N ILE A 101 -5.42 0.01 3.09
CA ILE A 101 -4.58 -1.12 3.51
C ILE A 101 -3.56 -0.70 4.56
N PHE A 102 -3.00 0.49 4.44
CA PHE A 102 -2.06 1.07 5.39
C PHE A 102 -2.69 1.26 6.78
N PHE A 103 -3.90 1.80 6.84
CA PHE A 103 -4.50 2.32 8.07
C PHE A 103 -4.55 1.31 9.25
N PRO A 104 -4.95 0.03 9.06
CA PRO A 104 -4.95 -0.95 10.16
C PRO A 104 -3.59 -1.19 10.82
N PHE A 105 -2.50 -0.82 10.16
CA PHE A 105 -1.14 -0.97 10.68
C PHE A 105 -0.59 0.31 11.31
N PHE A 106 -1.28 1.45 11.21
CA PHE A 106 -0.80 2.71 11.74
C PHE A 106 -0.48 2.62 13.25
N LEU A 107 0.71 3.10 13.64
CA LEU A 107 1.31 3.01 14.97
C LEU A 107 1.59 1.58 15.47
N THR A 108 1.63 0.59 14.58
CA THR A 108 2.06 -0.77 14.92
C THR A 108 3.56 -0.96 14.65
N VAL A 109 4.17 -1.91 15.36
CA VAL A 109 5.52 -2.37 15.07
C VAL A 109 5.44 -3.37 13.94
N ALA A 110 6.30 -3.21 12.93
CA ALA A 110 6.45 -4.13 11.82
C ALA A 110 7.93 -4.45 11.62
N THR A 111 8.22 -5.53 10.88
CA THR A 111 9.60 -5.83 10.49
C THR A 111 10.11 -4.77 9.53
N SER A 112 11.40 -4.40 9.60
CA SER A 112 12.03 -3.54 8.59
C SER A 112 12.23 -4.27 7.26
N ASP A 113 12.58 -5.55 7.35
CA ASP A 113 13.03 -6.34 6.23
C ASP A 113 12.01 -7.43 5.93
N THR A 114 11.66 -7.58 4.65
CA THR A 114 10.83 -8.68 4.16
C THR A 114 11.62 -9.51 3.16
N ALA A 115 11.77 -10.79 3.45
CA ALA A 115 12.33 -11.72 2.48
C ALA A 115 11.30 -12.01 1.38
N CYS A 116 11.75 -12.53 0.24
CA CYS A 116 10.84 -13.01 -0.80
C CYS A 116 9.84 -14.03 -0.23
N GLY A 117 8.57 -13.93 -0.65
CA GLY A 117 7.50 -14.81 -0.19
C GLY A 117 6.88 -14.43 1.15
N THR A 118 7.30 -13.31 1.77
CA THR A 118 6.54 -12.70 2.86
C THR A 118 5.11 -12.44 2.41
N THR A 119 4.13 -12.89 3.19
CA THR A 119 2.71 -12.64 2.88
C THR A 119 2.36 -11.21 3.23
N GLY A 120 1.78 -10.48 2.28
CA GLY A 120 1.33 -9.12 2.48
C GLY A 120 0.04 -9.00 3.31
N PRO A 121 -0.39 -7.76 3.60
CA PRO A 121 0.31 -6.51 3.27
C PRO A 121 1.47 -6.20 4.24
N HIS A 122 2.37 -5.30 3.85
CA HIS A 122 3.46 -4.81 4.70
C HIS A 122 3.55 -3.28 4.62
N ALA A 123 3.06 -2.60 5.66
CA ALA A 123 2.85 -1.15 5.63
C ALA A 123 4.06 -0.31 6.12
N ASN A 124 5.12 -0.96 6.60
CA ASN A 124 6.38 -0.29 6.97
C ASN A 124 7.26 -0.19 5.73
N ILE A 125 7.02 0.87 4.94
CA ILE A 125 7.60 1.12 3.62
C ILE A 125 9.01 1.72 3.77
N ASN A 126 9.23 2.53 4.80
CA ASN A 126 10.51 3.20 5.02
C ASN A 126 11.56 2.29 5.71
N GLY A 127 11.13 1.16 6.28
CA GLY A 127 11.99 0.17 6.91
C GLY A 127 12.48 0.54 8.32
N ASP A 128 11.82 1.45 9.04
CA ASP A 128 12.28 1.90 10.37
C ASP A 128 11.70 1.10 11.57
N SER A 129 10.91 0.07 11.25
CA SER A 129 10.25 -0.88 12.16
C SER A 129 8.98 -0.37 12.85
N VAL A 130 8.50 0.81 12.50
CA VAL A 130 7.20 1.32 12.96
C VAL A 130 6.43 1.80 11.75
N VAL A 131 5.14 1.49 11.69
CA VAL A 131 4.27 2.03 10.64
C VAL A 131 3.72 3.37 11.11
N ASP A 132 4.15 4.47 10.52
CA ASP A 132 3.74 5.81 10.96
C ASP A 132 3.52 6.83 9.82
N LEU A 133 3.52 8.12 10.16
CA LEU A 133 3.28 9.18 9.18
C LEU A 133 4.36 9.24 8.09
N LEU A 134 5.57 8.76 8.34
CA LEU A 134 6.63 8.70 7.34
C LEU A 134 6.32 7.66 6.27
N ASP A 135 5.70 6.53 6.61
CA ASP A 135 5.21 5.54 5.64
C ASP A 135 4.02 6.08 4.85
N LEU A 136 3.11 6.79 5.53
CA LEU A 136 1.97 7.44 4.87
C LEU A 136 2.41 8.43 3.79
N VAL A 137 3.58 9.05 3.91
CA VAL A 137 4.13 9.94 2.87
C VAL A 137 4.40 9.18 1.56
N PHE A 138 4.71 7.88 1.58
CA PHE A 138 4.88 7.11 0.35
C PHE A 138 3.53 6.91 -0.35
N VAL A 139 2.50 6.50 0.39
CA VAL A 139 1.15 6.30 -0.15
C VAL A 139 0.55 7.62 -0.65
N SER A 140 0.57 8.66 0.18
CA SER A 140 -0.04 9.95 -0.15
C SER A 140 0.79 10.77 -1.15
N GLY A 141 2.11 10.77 -1.01
CA GLY A 141 3.03 11.54 -1.87
C GLY A 141 3.17 10.96 -3.28
N ASN A 142 3.03 9.64 -3.43
CA ASN A 142 2.99 8.97 -4.73
C ASN A 142 1.57 8.61 -5.18
N SER A 143 0.52 9.18 -4.57
CA SER A 143 -0.85 8.96 -5.01
C SER A 143 -1.03 9.36 -6.49
N LEU A 144 -1.88 8.63 -7.20
CA LEU A 144 -2.11 8.71 -8.65
C LEU A 144 -0.95 8.27 -9.54
N GLN A 145 0.19 7.87 -8.97
CA GLN A 145 1.27 7.27 -9.74
C GLN A 145 0.85 5.88 -10.22
N THR A 146 1.46 5.43 -11.31
CA THR A 146 1.17 4.14 -11.92
C THR A 146 2.46 3.39 -12.25
N SER A 147 2.37 2.06 -12.28
CA SER A 147 3.44 1.21 -12.77
C SER A 147 3.83 1.64 -14.18
N GLU A 148 5.13 1.64 -14.46
CA GLU A 148 5.58 1.83 -15.84
C GLU A 148 5.02 0.70 -16.69
N ALA A 149 4.82 0.98 -17.98
CA ALA A 149 4.44 -0.09 -18.90
C ALA A 149 5.50 -1.20 -18.82
N ALA A 150 5.02 -2.43 -18.67
CA ALA A 150 5.91 -3.57 -18.76
C ALA A 150 6.47 -3.66 -20.19
N CYS A 151 7.52 -4.46 -20.32
CA CYS A 151 8.20 -4.72 -21.57
C CYS A 151 7.24 -5.18 -22.69
N CYS A 152 7.65 -4.95 -23.95
CA CYS A 152 6.93 -5.43 -25.13
C CYS A 152 5.48 -4.90 -25.27
N GLY A 153 5.14 -3.82 -24.58
CA GLY A 153 3.77 -3.28 -24.52
C GLY A 153 2.81 -4.10 -23.65
N ALA A 154 3.31 -5.11 -22.94
CA ALA A 154 2.57 -5.78 -21.88
C ALA A 154 2.25 -4.76 -20.77
N GLY A 155 1.15 -4.99 -20.06
CA GLY A 155 0.87 -4.17 -18.89
C GLY A 155 0.56 -2.70 -19.16
N ALA A 156 0.36 -2.28 -20.42
CA ALA A 156 -0.11 -0.94 -20.73
C ALA A 156 -1.42 -0.68 -20.00
N VAL A 157 -1.45 0.40 -19.23
CA VAL A 157 -2.63 0.81 -18.47
C VAL A 157 -3.67 1.33 -19.47
N SER A 158 -4.86 0.75 -19.45
CA SER A 158 -5.96 1.24 -20.28
C SER A 158 -6.41 2.61 -19.78
N ALA A 159 -6.69 3.55 -20.70
CA ALA A 159 -7.25 4.87 -20.36
C ALA A 159 -8.61 4.81 -19.63
N VAL A 160 -9.22 3.62 -19.54
CA VAL A 160 -10.54 3.38 -18.92
C VAL A 160 -10.43 3.04 -17.42
N THR A 161 -9.29 2.51 -16.97
CA THR A 161 -9.04 2.13 -15.57
C THR A 161 -7.88 2.96 -15.05
N GLY A 162 -8.17 3.92 -14.19
CA GLY A 162 -7.17 4.76 -13.56
C GLY A 162 -7.18 4.62 -12.04
N PRO A 163 -6.24 5.30 -11.36
CA PRO A 163 -6.19 5.35 -9.90
C PRO A 163 -7.49 5.90 -9.31
N VAL A 164 -7.92 5.36 -8.18
CA VAL A 164 -9.14 5.74 -7.47
C VAL A 164 -8.83 6.76 -6.38
N MET A 165 -9.43 7.94 -6.48
CA MET A 165 -9.28 9.00 -5.46
C MET A 165 -10.31 8.94 -4.34
N SER A 166 -11.43 8.27 -4.59
CA SER A 166 -12.54 8.15 -3.65
C SER A 166 -13.35 6.90 -3.99
N ILE A 167 -13.71 6.13 -2.98
CA ILE A 167 -14.54 4.94 -3.10
C ILE A 167 -15.56 4.93 -1.97
N SER A 168 -16.84 4.72 -2.29
CA SER A 168 -17.85 4.65 -1.23
C SER A 168 -17.70 3.36 -0.43
N VAL A 169 -18.05 3.43 0.86
CA VAL A 169 -18.11 2.25 1.72
C VAL A 169 -19.07 1.19 1.16
N ASP A 170 -20.14 1.59 0.49
CA ASP A 170 -21.06 0.66 -0.17
C ASP A 170 -20.41 -0.04 -1.38
N GLU A 171 -19.58 0.66 -2.15
CA GLU A 171 -18.79 0.06 -3.22
C GLU A 171 -17.77 -0.93 -2.66
N LEU A 172 -17.04 -0.56 -1.60
CA LEU A 172 -16.12 -1.45 -0.90
C LEU A 172 -16.83 -2.74 -0.46
N ARG A 173 -18.03 -2.64 0.12
CA ARG A 173 -18.86 -3.80 0.47
C ARG A 173 -19.24 -4.62 -0.75
N ARG A 174 -19.67 -3.97 -1.83
CA ARG A 174 -20.13 -4.63 -3.06
C ARG A 174 -18.99 -5.38 -3.76
N THR A 175 -17.76 -4.90 -3.65
CA THR A 175 -16.58 -5.52 -4.25
C THR A 175 -15.82 -6.46 -3.29
N GLY A 176 -16.33 -6.71 -2.08
CA GLY A 176 -15.70 -7.59 -1.10
C GLY A 176 -14.46 -7.02 -0.41
N GLN A 177 -14.21 -5.71 -0.52
CA GLN A 177 -13.08 -5.01 0.09
C GLN A 177 -13.45 -4.48 1.49
N HIS A 178 -14.07 -5.35 2.30
CA HIS A 178 -14.64 -4.94 3.59
C HIS A 178 -13.59 -4.44 4.58
N ASP A 179 -12.35 -4.93 4.48
CA ASP A 179 -11.27 -4.60 5.41
C ASP A 179 -10.84 -3.12 5.28
N LEU A 180 -11.06 -2.50 4.11
CA LEU A 180 -10.72 -1.09 3.85
C LEU A 180 -11.73 -0.12 4.49
N ILE A 181 -12.91 -0.59 4.89
CA ILE A 181 -13.98 0.27 5.44
C ILE A 181 -13.54 0.94 6.73
N ALA A 182 -12.65 0.30 7.50
CA ALA A 182 -12.14 0.88 8.75
C ALA A 182 -11.37 2.20 8.52
N ALA A 183 -10.91 2.45 7.29
CA ALA A 183 -10.19 3.65 6.91
C ALA A 183 -11.10 4.83 6.50
N ASP A 184 -12.43 4.68 6.51
CA ASP A 184 -13.38 5.80 6.53
C ASP A 184 -13.40 6.38 7.96
N ILE A 185 -12.39 7.19 8.24
CA ILE A 185 -12.06 7.72 9.57
C ILE A 185 -13.07 8.79 9.97
N ASN A 186 -13.42 9.67 9.03
CA ASN A 186 -14.36 10.76 9.27
C ASN A 186 -15.84 10.29 9.29
N ARG A 187 -16.09 9.04 8.85
CA ARG A 187 -17.39 8.37 8.80
C ARG A 187 -18.39 9.05 7.88
N ASP A 188 -17.94 9.63 6.79
CA ASP A 188 -18.79 10.27 5.79
C ASP A 188 -19.34 9.28 4.74
N GLY A 189 -18.91 8.01 4.80
CA GLY A 189 -19.34 6.95 3.91
C GLY A 189 -18.47 6.81 2.67
N PHE A 190 -17.38 7.55 2.57
CA PHE A 190 -16.36 7.43 1.55
C PHE A 190 -15.01 7.14 2.19
N LEU A 191 -14.18 6.42 1.46
CA LEU A 191 -12.75 6.33 1.69
C LEU A 191 -12.10 7.27 0.68
N ASP A 192 -11.60 8.42 1.14
CA ASP A 192 -10.98 9.47 0.32
C ASP A 192 -9.94 10.32 1.08
N VAL A 193 -9.46 11.40 0.45
CA VAL A 193 -8.42 12.26 1.04
C VAL A 193 -8.83 12.91 2.37
N ASN A 194 -10.13 13.08 2.62
CA ASN A 194 -10.61 13.63 3.90
C ASN A 194 -10.33 12.67 5.06
N ASP A 195 -10.23 11.37 4.82
CA ASP A 195 -9.82 10.39 5.83
C ASP A 195 -8.34 10.50 6.15
N ILE A 196 -7.49 10.73 5.14
CA ILE A 196 -6.07 11.00 5.35
C ILE A 196 -5.91 12.27 6.19
N VAL A 197 -6.68 13.32 5.89
CA VAL A 197 -6.68 14.56 6.71
C VAL A 197 -7.14 14.27 8.13
N ALA A 198 -8.24 13.54 8.31
CA ALA A 198 -8.74 13.16 9.64
C ALA A 198 -7.69 12.37 10.44
N LEU A 199 -6.96 11.44 9.82
CA LEU A 199 -5.86 10.72 10.46
C LEU A 199 -4.77 11.68 10.95
N ILE A 200 -4.33 12.61 10.10
CA ILE A 200 -3.27 13.58 10.41
C ILE A 200 -3.71 14.56 11.51
N GLU A 201 -4.99 14.94 11.54
CA GLU A 201 -5.57 15.79 12.57
C GLU A 201 -5.78 15.06 13.91
N GLY A 202 -5.60 13.73 13.92
CA GLY A 202 -5.71 12.89 15.12
C GLY A 202 -7.13 12.40 15.40
N ASP A 203 -8.04 12.49 14.44
CA ASP A 203 -9.42 12.00 14.52
C ASP A 203 -9.53 10.47 14.37
N VAL A 204 -8.55 9.74 14.91
CA VAL A 204 -8.61 8.27 14.95
C VAL A 204 -9.84 7.81 15.72
N PRO A 205 -10.64 6.85 15.21
CA PRO A 205 -11.84 6.39 15.87
C PRO A 205 -11.56 5.99 17.31
N SER A 206 -12.12 6.72 18.27
CA SER A 206 -12.25 6.18 19.63
C SER A 206 -13.03 4.87 19.52
N GLU A 207 -12.52 3.79 20.13
CA GLU A 207 -13.11 2.45 20.30
C GLU A 207 -14.62 2.39 19.99
N PRO A 208 -15.11 1.36 19.26
CA PRO A 208 -16.51 1.26 18.89
C PRO A 208 -17.38 1.56 20.10
N ASN A 209 -18.12 2.65 20.01
CA ASN A 209 -19.03 3.10 21.04
C ASN A 209 -20.17 2.09 21.02
N ASP A 210 -19.98 0.97 21.71
CA ASP A 210 -21.02 0.02 22.08
C ASP A 210 -22.09 0.84 22.80
N GLY A 211 -23.10 1.24 22.01
CA GLY A 211 -24.24 2.02 22.47
C GLY A 211 -25.08 1.30 23.54
N SER A 212 -24.69 0.13 24.05
CA SER A 212 -25.46 -0.64 25.03
C SER A 212 -25.30 -0.17 26.48
N LEU A 213 -24.34 0.70 26.81
CA LEU A 213 -24.10 1.06 28.23
C LEU A 213 -24.57 2.45 28.68
N ARG A 214 -25.13 3.29 27.81
CA ARG A 214 -25.63 4.63 28.21
C ARG A 214 -27.11 4.71 28.61
N HIS A 215 -27.85 3.59 28.59
CA HIS A 215 -29.28 3.58 28.97
C HIS A 215 -29.62 2.94 30.33
N ARG A 216 -28.64 2.62 31.19
CA ARG A 216 -28.94 1.96 32.48
C ARG A 216 -28.56 2.70 33.77
N LYS A 217 -28.08 3.95 33.71
CA LYS A 217 -27.68 4.69 34.93
C LYS A 217 -28.52 5.90 35.31
N GLN A 218 -29.60 6.25 34.60
CA GLN A 218 -30.44 7.41 34.98
C GLN A 218 -31.74 7.09 35.74
N ASP A 219 -32.15 5.83 35.91
CA ASP A 219 -33.44 5.49 36.57
C ASP A 219 -33.35 5.11 38.06
N LYS A 220 -32.24 5.35 38.76
CA LYS A 220 -32.11 5.02 40.20
C LYS A 220 -31.77 6.16 41.15
N ALA A 221 -32.00 7.41 40.74
CA ALA A 221 -31.87 8.58 41.62
C ALA A 221 -33.18 9.38 41.69
N GLY A 222 -34.26 8.74 42.18
CA GLY A 222 -35.59 9.34 42.18
C GLY A 222 -36.56 8.75 43.20
N ARG A 223 -36.10 8.45 44.42
CA ARG A 223 -37.02 8.20 45.55
C ARG A 223 -36.55 8.94 46.80
N SER A 224 -36.72 10.27 46.72
CA SER A 224 -36.60 11.20 47.83
C SER A 224 -37.65 10.91 48.91
N GLU A 225 -37.19 11.02 50.15
CA GLU A 225 -37.87 10.82 51.42
C GLU A 225 -39.17 11.64 51.55
N ARG A 226 -40.28 10.98 51.87
CA ARG A 226 -41.42 11.65 52.50
C ARG A 226 -41.23 11.63 54.02
N ARG A 227 -40.73 12.75 54.54
CA ARG A 227 -40.84 13.14 55.95
C ARG A 227 -42.32 13.15 56.38
N ARG A 228 -42.65 12.46 57.47
CA ARG A 228 -43.90 12.64 58.24
C ARG A 228 -43.69 13.77 59.26
N PRO A 229 -44.61 14.74 59.40
CA PRO A 229 -44.59 15.69 60.50
C PRO A 229 -45.24 15.11 61.76
N SER A 230 -44.80 15.62 62.92
CA SER A 230 -45.31 15.30 64.24
C SER A 230 -46.68 15.96 64.51
N GLY A 231 -47.45 15.37 65.42
CA GLY A 231 -48.67 15.98 65.97
C GLY A 231 -49.10 15.29 67.27
N ARG A 232 -48.99 16.04 68.37
CA ARG A 232 -49.47 15.74 69.72
C ARG A 232 -50.98 15.44 69.76
N GLN A 233 -51.39 14.57 70.68
CA GLN A 233 -52.25 14.90 71.83
C GLN A 233 -51.96 13.92 72.96
#